data_AF-A0A9E0QR03-F1
#
_entry.id   AF-A0A9E0QR03-F1
#
_cell.length_a   1.000
_cell.length_b   1.000
_cell.length_c   1.000
_cell.angle_alpha   90.00
_cell.angle_beta   90.00
_cell.angle_gamma   90.00
#
_symmetry.space_group_name_H-M   'P 1'
#
loop_
_entity.id
_entity.type
_entity.pdbx_description
1 polymer ?
#
loop_
_entity_poly.entity_id
_entity_poly.type
_entity_poly.pdbx_seq_one_letter_code
_entity_poly.pdbx_strand_id
1 'polypeptide(L)'
;MQHKTGLIDHIEETVIAALLGMMTLLTFANVVARYVFNVNILWALELTVFMFGWLVLLGASYAVKKHAHLGVDAVINLLSAPARRLVGLLAVGACLFFSVLLLKGCYDYWAVFADLPPTSGRWFPTGFDTTARSQSFYEVQDVPMLAVFRFLEDLINYGDSYEKLPKVVPYLVLPLSAFLLVLRFTQVAIALWTGKIDRLIASHEVEDEIEQLRAAEARNAQGGQN
;
A
#
# COMPACT_ATOMS: atom_id res chain seq x y z
N MET A 1 8.05 -24.07 -4.92
CA MET A 1 9.37 -23.38 -5.00
C MET A 1 9.40 -22.27 -3.95
N GLN A 2 10.38 -22.27 -3.04
CA GLN A 2 10.54 -21.22 -2.03
C GLN A 2 10.75 -19.86 -2.71
N HIS A 3 9.77 -18.98 -2.63
CA HIS A 3 9.94 -17.58 -3.03
C HIS A 3 10.95 -16.98 -2.05
N LYS A 4 12.16 -16.63 -2.51
CA LYS A 4 13.05 -15.78 -1.70
C LYS A 4 12.32 -14.46 -1.48
N THR A 5 11.69 -14.28 -0.32
CA THR A 5 11.14 -13.01 0.10
C THR A 5 12.28 -12.01 0.14
N GLY A 6 12.16 -10.96 -0.65
CA GLY A 6 13.16 -9.89 -0.61
C GLY A 6 13.12 -9.22 0.75
N LEU A 7 14.23 -8.59 1.16
CA LEU A 7 14.29 -7.79 2.39
C LEU A 7 13.15 -6.75 2.46
N ILE A 8 12.76 -6.18 1.31
CA ILE A 8 11.65 -5.24 1.18
C ILE A 8 10.31 -5.88 1.58
N ASP A 9 10.11 -7.15 1.28
CA ASP A 9 8.82 -7.84 1.51
C ASP A 9 8.62 -8.10 2.99
N HIS A 10 9.68 -8.54 3.66
CA HIS A 10 9.66 -8.70 5.10
C HIS A 10 9.46 -7.37 5.81
N ILE A 11 10.02 -6.27 5.29
CA ILE A 11 9.78 -4.94 5.84
C ILE A 11 8.30 -4.55 5.65
N GLU A 12 7.72 -4.70 4.46
CA GLU A 12 6.30 -4.37 4.20
C GLU A 12 5.36 -5.20 5.08
N GLU A 13 5.56 -6.53 5.15
CA GLU A 13 4.79 -7.44 6.00
C GLU A 13 4.90 -7.05 7.49
N THR A 14 6.11 -6.77 7.95
CA THR A 14 6.36 -6.37 9.35
C THR A 14 5.73 -5.03 9.65
N VAL A 15 5.82 -4.04 8.75
CA VAL A 15 5.22 -2.72 8.92
C VAL A 15 3.70 -2.83 8.98
N ILE A 16 3.06 -3.59 8.07
CA ILE A 16 1.60 -3.78 8.07
C ILE A 16 1.16 -4.48 9.37
N ALA A 17 1.84 -5.55 9.78
CA ALA A 17 1.54 -6.26 11.02
C ALA A 17 1.74 -5.37 12.27
N ALA A 18 2.81 -4.58 12.28
CA ALA A 18 3.10 -3.64 13.36
C ALA A 18 2.03 -2.54 13.44
N LEU A 19 1.59 -1.98 12.31
CA LEU A 19 0.51 -0.99 12.27
C LEU A 19 -0.78 -1.56 12.86
N LEU A 20 -1.17 -2.77 12.44
CA LEU A 20 -2.37 -3.42 12.97
C LEU A 20 -2.26 -3.67 14.48
N GLY A 21 -1.15 -4.23 14.94
CA GLY A 21 -0.91 -4.51 16.36
C GLY A 21 -0.88 -3.23 17.21
N MET A 22 -0.21 -2.18 16.74
CA MET A 22 -0.16 -0.89 17.43
C MET A 22 -1.54 -0.23 17.50
N MET A 23 -2.38 -0.33 16.46
CA MET A 23 -3.75 0.18 16.49
C MET A 23 -4.59 -0.56 17.54
N THR A 24 -4.48 -1.89 17.58
CA THR A 24 -5.17 -2.70 18.61
C THR A 24 -4.71 -2.30 20.00
N LEU A 25 -3.41 -2.16 20.24
CA LEU A 25 -2.88 -1.74 21.54
C LEU A 25 -3.32 -0.33 21.92
N LEU A 26 -3.30 0.61 20.98
CA LEU A 26 -3.69 2.01 21.22
C LEU A 26 -5.18 2.14 21.56
N THR A 27 -6.04 1.48 20.78
CA THR A 27 -7.49 1.48 21.01
C THR A 27 -7.84 0.76 22.31
N PHE A 28 -7.16 -0.35 22.61
CA PHE A 28 -7.30 -1.04 23.89
C PHE A 28 -6.85 -0.17 25.07
N ALA A 29 -5.70 0.49 24.96
CA ALA A 29 -5.20 1.41 25.99
C ALA A 29 -6.17 2.57 26.21
N ASN A 30 -6.81 3.09 25.16
CA ASN A 30 -7.83 4.13 25.29
C ASN A 30 -9.09 3.63 26.01
N VAL A 31 -9.49 2.39 25.79
CA VAL A 31 -10.59 1.73 26.53
C VAL A 31 -10.23 1.60 28.01
N VAL A 32 -9.03 1.11 28.33
CA VAL A 32 -8.54 0.98 29.72
C VAL A 32 -8.48 2.34 30.41
N ALA A 33 -7.93 3.36 29.74
CA ALA A 33 -7.87 4.73 30.25
C ALA A 33 -9.26 5.24 30.67
N ARG A 34 -10.26 5.01 29.82
CA ARG A 34 -11.63 5.46 30.06
C ARG A 34 -12.30 4.74 31.22
N TYR A 35 -12.21 3.41 31.28
CA TYR A 35 -12.98 2.64 32.26
C TYR A 35 -12.28 2.42 33.59
N VAL A 36 -10.94 2.42 33.61
CA VAL A 36 -10.16 2.19 34.84
C VAL A 36 -9.76 3.52 35.49
N PHE A 37 -9.30 4.47 34.68
CA PHE A 37 -8.72 5.72 35.18
C PHE A 37 -9.65 6.93 35.03
N ASN A 38 -10.81 6.76 34.38
CA ASN A 38 -11.77 7.82 34.09
C ASN A 38 -11.13 9.01 33.31
N VAL A 39 -10.15 8.72 32.46
CA VAL A 39 -9.48 9.70 31.58
C VAL A 39 -9.56 9.25 30.11
N ASN A 40 -9.47 10.19 29.18
CA ASN A 40 -9.52 9.90 27.74
C ASN A 40 -8.19 10.25 27.07
N ILE A 41 -7.71 9.37 26.19
CA ILE A 41 -6.55 9.66 25.34
C ILE A 41 -7.07 10.33 24.07
N LEU A 42 -7.13 11.67 24.08
CA LEU A 42 -7.76 12.46 23.00
C LEU A 42 -7.15 12.17 21.63
N TRP A 43 -5.82 12.07 21.56
CA TRP A 43 -5.09 11.80 20.32
C TRP A 43 -5.19 10.35 19.80
N ALA A 44 -5.69 9.41 20.61
CA ALA A 44 -5.70 8.00 20.24
C ALA A 44 -6.60 7.74 19.02
N LEU A 45 -7.73 8.43 18.92
CA LEU A 45 -8.66 8.28 17.79
C LEU A 45 -7.99 8.76 16.49
N GLU A 46 -7.48 9.98 16.49
CA GLU A 46 -6.86 10.59 15.31
C GLU A 46 -5.64 9.77 14.85
N LEU A 47 -4.76 9.35 15.76
CA LEU A 47 -3.62 8.51 15.41
C LEU A 47 -4.04 7.15 14.84
N THR A 48 -5.08 6.52 15.40
CA THR A 48 -5.60 5.25 14.87
C THR A 48 -6.13 5.41 13.44
N VAL A 49 -6.77 6.54 13.12
CA VAL A 49 -7.24 6.84 11.75
C VAL A 49 -6.06 7.00 10.79
N PHE A 50 -5.00 7.70 11.19
CA PHE A 50 -3.79 7.78 10.36
C PHE A 50 -3.15 6.42 10.14
N MET A 51 -2.98 5.63 11.19
CA MET A 51 -2.41 4.27 11.08
C MET A 51 -3.27 3.35 10.20
N PHE A 52 -4.59 3.46 10.28
CA PHE A 52 -5.50 2.74 9.38
C PHE A 52 -5.28 3.15 7.92
N GLY A 53 -5.20 4.47 7.66
CA GLY A 53 -4.87 4.98 6.33
C GLY A 53 -3.53 4.45 5.82
N TRP A 54 -2.50 4.42 6.69
CA TRP A 54 -1.18 3.89 6.35
C TRP A 54 -1.25 2.40 6.02
N LEU A 55 -1.98 1.62 6.83
CA LEU A 55 -2.19 0.19 6.63
C LEU A 55 -2.88 -0.09 5.30
N VAL A 56 -3.95 0.64 4.96
CA VAL A 56 -4.70 0.46 3.71
C VAL A 56 -3.83 0.79 2.50
N LEU A 57 -3.12 1.91 2.53
CA LEU A 57 -2.31 2.39 1.42
C LEU A 57 -1.10 1.48 1.15
N LEU A 58 -0.35 1.12 2.19
CA LEU A 58 0.78 0.19 2.07
C LEU A 58 0.27 -1.22 1.73
N GLY A 59 -0.81 -1.66 2.36
CA GLY A 59 -1.46 -2.95 2.13
C GLY A 59 -1.95 -3.13 0.69
N ALA A 60 -2.46 -2.07 0.05
CA ALA A 60 -2.85 -2.11 -1.36
C ALA A 60 -1.67 -2.43 -2.29
N SER A 61 -0.52 -1.80 -2.07
CA SER A 61 0.70 -2.10 -2.85
C SER A 61 1.19 -3.54 -2.63
N TYR A 62 1.15 -4.01 -1.39
CA TYR A 62 1.54 -5.37 -1.02
C TYR A 62 0.58 -6.43 -1.60
N ALA A 63 -0.72 -6.15 -1.64
CA ALA A 63 -1.74 -7.03 -2.23
C ALA A 63 -1.53 -7.26 -3.74
N VAL A 64 -1.13 -6.22 -4.48
CA VAL A 64 -0.77 -6.35 -5.91
C VAL A 64 0.41 -7.31 -6.08
N LYS A 65 1.40 -7.24 -5.20
CA LYS A 65 2.56 -8.14 -5.23
C LYS A 65 2.20 -9.60 -4.89
N LYS A 66 1.33 -9.83 -3.91
CA LYS A 66 0.82 -11.17 -3.60
C LYS A 66 -0.27 -11.64 -4.57
N HIS A 67 -0.38 -11.00 -5.74
CA HIS A 67 -1.22 -11.43 -6.84
C HIS A 67 -2.71 -11.48 -6.49
N ALA A 68 -3.25 -10.51 -5.73
CA ALA A 68 -4.67 -10.49 -5.35
C ALA A 68 -5.64 -9.96 -6.44
N HIS A 69 -5.38 -10.22 -7.72
CA HIS A 69 -6.30 -9.92 -8.83
C HIS A 69 -7.19 -11.14 -9.18
N LEU A 70 -7.80 -11.74 -8.15
CA LEU A 70 -8.56 -13.00 -8.23
C LEU A 70 -9.78 -12.93 -9.18
N GLY A 71 -10.25 -11.74 -9.55
CA GLY A 71 -11.53 -11.56 -10.24
C GLY A 71 -11.52 -11.75 -11.77
N VAL A 72 -10.37 -11.68 -12.46
CA VAL A 72 -10.35 -11.68 -13.93
C VAL A 72 -9.98 -13.05 -14.52
N ASP A 73 -9.48 -13.99 -13.70
CA ASP A 73 -8.97 -15.28 -14.19
C ASP A 73 -10.05 -16.17 -14.83
N ALA A 74 -11.28 -16.16 -14.29
CA ALA A 74 -12.37 -16.98 -14.84
C ALA A 74 -12.67 -16.64 -16.30
N VAL A 75 -12.64 -15.36 -16.67
CA VAL A 75 -12.90 -14.89 -18.04
C VAL A 75 -11.67 -15.08 -18.93
N ILE A 76 -10.46 -14.86 -18.39
CA ILE A 76 -9.20 -14.98 -19.14
C ILE A 76 -8.90 -16.44 -19.51
N ASN A 77 -9.37 -17.40 -18.71
CA ASN A 77 -9.15 -18.83 -18.98
C ASN A 77 -9.91 -19.36 -20.20
N LEU A 78 -10.97 -18.67 -20.65
CA LEU A 78 -11.69 -19.02 -21.89
C LEU A 78 -10.99 -18.52 -23.16
N LEU A 79 -10.02 -17.61 -23.03
CA LEU A 79 -9.31 -17.02 -24.17
C LEU A 79 -8.15 -17.90 -24.64
N SER A 80 -7.87 -17.89 -25.95
CA SER A 80 -6.68 -18.50 -26.53
C SER A 80 -5.41 -17.84 -25.98
N ALA A 81 -4.30 -18.58 -25.95
CA ALA A 81 -3.01 -18.11 -25.41
C ALA A 81 -2.58 -16.69 -25.90
N PRO A 82 -2.66 -16.34 -27.20
CA PRO A 82 -2.28 -15.00 -27.64
C PRO A 82 -3.26 -13.91 -27.18
N ALA A 83 -4.56 -14.21 -27.16
CA ALA A 83 -5.58 -13.24 -26.74
C ALA A 83 -5.50 -12.95 -25.22
N ARG A 84 -5.24 -13.98 -24.42
CA ARG A 84 -4.99 -13.87 -22.98
C ARG A 84 -3.80 -12.98 -22.66
N ARG A 85 -2.68 -13.14 -23.39
CA ARG A 85 -1.50 -12.29 -23.21
C ARG A 85 -1.77 -10.82 -23.54
N LEU A 86 -2.51 -10.55 -24.63
CA LEU A 86 -2.89 -9.19 -25.01
C LEU A 86 -3.79 -8.53 -23.95
N VAL A 87 -4.83 -9.24 -23.48
CA VAL A 87 -5.73 -8.74 -22.44
C VAL A 87 -4.97 -8.47 -21.14
N GLY A 88 -4.06 -9.35 -20.75
CA GLY A 88 -3.20 -9.14 -19.58
C GLY A 88 -2.33 -7.89 -19.72
N LEU A 89 -1.71 -7.67 -20.89
CA LEU A 89 -0.87 -6.49 -21.13
C LEU A 89 -1.70 -5.20 -21.11
N LEU A 90 -2.91 -5.21 -21.67
CA LEU A 90 -3.82 -4.07 -21.61
C LEU A 90 -4.28 -3.77 -20.18
N ALA A 91 -4.63 -4.80 -19.41
CA ALA A 91 -5.05 -4.65 -18.01
C ALA A 91 -3.92 -4.07 -17.16
N VAL A 92 -2.72 -4.66 -17.24
CA VAL A 92 -1.55 -4.16 -16.50
C VAL A 92 -1.16 -2.76 -16.97
N GLY A 93 -1.27 -2.45 -18.27
CA GLY A 93 -1.05 -1.12 -18.81
C GLY A 93 -2.02 -0.08 -18.22
N ALA A 94 -3.31 -0.42 -18.12
CA ALA A 94 -4.32 0.44 -17.50
C ALA A 94 -4.06 0.63 -15.99
N CYS A 95 -3.71 -0.43 -15.27
CA CYS A 95 -3.32 -0.35 -13.86
C CYS A 95 -2.08 0.52 -13.64
N LEU A 96 -1.05 0.34 -14.48
CA LEU A 96 0.17 1.13 -14.43
C LEU A 96 -0.12 2.62 -14.70
N PHE A 97 -0.90 2.91 -15.74
CA PHE A 97 -1.34 4.27 -16.06
C PHE A 97 -2.07 4.92 -14.89
N PHE A 98 -3.05 4.22 -14.32
CA PHE A 98 -3.78 4.72 -13.13
C PHE A 98 -2.85 4.93 -11.94
N SER A 99 -1.93 4.00 -11.66
CA SER A 99 -1.00 4.12 -10.53
C SER A 99 -0.05 5.31 -10.67
N VAL A 100 0.36 5.67 -11.89
CA VAL A 100 1.18 6.86 -12.16
C VAL A 100 0.38 8.14 -11.93
N LEU A 101 -0.89 8.19 -12.36
CA LEU A 101 -1.78 9.32 -12.07
C LEU A 101 -2.01 9.47 -10.56
N LEU A 102 -2.16 8.36 -9.85
CA LEU A 102 -2.32 8.35 -8.40
C LEU A 102 -1.05 8.85 -7.71
N LEU A 103 0.14 8.41 -8.13
CA LEU A 103 1.42 8.92 -7.63
C LEU A 103 1.55 10.43 -7.81
N LYS A 104 1.20 10.94 -8.99
CA LYS A 104 1.19 12.38 -9.28
C LYS A 104 0.26 13.13 -8.32
N GLY A 105 -0.98 12.66 -8.15
CA GLY A 105 -1.94 13.27 -7.23
C GLY A 105 -1.49 13.21 -5.77
N CYS A 106 -0.93 12.09 -5.32
CA CYS A 106 -0.38 11.92 -3.98
C CYS A 106 0.81 12.84 -3.72
N TYR A 107 1.72 12.99 -4.69
CA TYR A 107 2.83 13.94 -4.59
C TYR A 107 2.32 15.37 -4.50
N ASP A 108 1.44 15.81 -5.42
CA ASP A 108 0.95 17.20 -5.44
C ASP A 108 0.21 17.58 -4.16
N TYR A 109 -0.58 16.65 -3.63
CA TYR A 109 -1.30 16.86 -2.38
C TYR A 109 -0.35 16.95 -1.19
N TRP A 110 0.69 16.11 -1.14
CA TRP A 110 1.66 16.09 -0.04
C TRP A 110 2.68 17.25 -0.11
N ALA A 111 3.12 17.63 -1.31
CA ALA A 111 4.22 18.56 -1.55
C ALA A 111 4.01 19.92 -0.87
N VAL A 112 2.78 20.45 -0.89
CA VAL A 112 2.46 21.74 -0.24
C VAL A 112 2.66 21.73 1.27
N PHE A 113 2.51 20.58 1.93
CA PHE A 113 2.79 20.43 3.37
C PHE A 113 4.29 20.28 3.65
N ALA A 114 5.06 19.84 2.67
CA ALA A 114 6.51 19.70 2.76
C ALA A 114 7.28 20.96 2.34
N ASP A 115 6.58 22.07 2.09
CA ASP A 115 7.14 23.29 1.48
C ASP A 115 7.83 23.04 0.13
N LEU A 116 7.31 22.06 -0.63
CA LEU A 116 7.82 21.69 -1.95
C LEU A 116 6.83 22.14 -3.04
N PRO A 117 7.32 22.50 -4.24
CA PRO A 117 6.43 22.87 -5.33
C PRO A 117 5.69 21.63 -5.87
N PRO A 118 4.35 21.66 -5.93
CA PRO A 118 3.56 20.62 -6.59
C PRO A 118 3.75 20.68 -8.11
N THR A 119 3.35 19.63 -8.81
CA THR A 119 3.40 19.59 -10.27
C THR A 119 2.23 20.34 -10.91
N SER A 120 2.50 20.97 -12.06
CA SER A 120 1.47 21.62 -12.88
C SER A 120 0.86 20.65 -13.88
N GLY A 121 -0.33 20.98 -14.41
CA GLY A 121 -1.04 20.14 -15.37
C GLY A 121 -1.99 19.14 -14.71
N ARG A 122 -3.12 18.86 -15.39
CA ARG A 122 -4.22 18.08 -14.79
C ARG A 122 -3.92 16.57 -14.74
N TRP A 123 -3.39 16.02 -15.82
CA TRP A 123 -3.14 14.58 -15.98
C TRP A 123 -1.65 14.27 -16.00
N PHE A 124 -0.86 15.09 -16.70
CA PHE A 124 0.58 14.92 -16.82
C PHE A 124 1.31 16.11 -16.21
N PRO A 125 2.44 15.88 -15.52
CA PRO A 125 3.25 16.95 -14.97
C PRO A 125 3.86 17.77 -16.12
N THR A 126 3.40 18.99 -16.30
CA THR A 126 3.93 19.93 -17.32
C THR A 126 5.07 20.80 -16.79
N GLY A 127 5.35 20.72 -15.49
CA GLY A 127 6.35 21.50 -14.78
C GLY A 127 6.03 21.54 -13.29
N PHE A 128 6.61 22.50 -12.59
CA PHE A 128 6.36 22.76 -11.17
C PHE A 128 5.63 24.09 -11.01
N ASP A 129 4.63 24.11 -10.13
CA ASP A 129 3.94 25.34 -9.75
C ASP A 129 4.64 25.98 -8.54
N THR A 130 5.53 26.93 -8.83
CA THR A 130 6.25 27.69 -7.80
C THR A 130 5.41 28.80 -7.16
N THR A 131 4.17 29.01 -7.65
CA THR A 131 3.23 29.99 -7.07
C THR A 131 2.30 29.35 -6.05
N ALA A 132 2.33 28.02 -5.94
CA ALA A 132 1.55 27.28 -4.96
C ALA A 132 1.89 27.74 -3.54
N ARG A 133 0.84 28.02 -2.77
CA ARG A 133 1.00 28.48 -1.40
C ARG A 133 1.36 27.32 -0.49
N SER A 134 2.46 27.47 0.26
CA SER A 134 2.87 26.53 1.28
C SER A 134 1.79 26.32 2.33
N GLN A 135 1.71 25.10 2.83
CA GLN A 135 0.80 24.62 3.86
C GLN A 135 1.59 23.90 4.97
N SER A 136 2.89 24.15 5.10
CA SER A 136 3.75 23.51 6.11
C SER A 136 3.31 23.80 7.55
N PHE A 137 2.69 24.96 7.79
CA PHE A 137 2.14 25.36 9.09
C PHE A 137 0.86 24.60 9.51
N TYR A 138 0.31 23.72 8.67
CA TYR A 138 -0.87 22.95 9.05
C TYR A 138 -0.52 21.75 9.92
N GLU A 139 -1.20 21.67 11.06
CA GLU A 139 -1.05 20.60 12.03
C GLU A 139 -2.29 19.71 12.09
N VAL A 140 -2.11 18.52 12.68
CA VAL A 140 -3.21 17.63 13.05
C VAL A 140 -3.98 18.18 14.27
N GLN A 141 -5.13 17.60 14.60
CA GLN A 141 -6.02 18.17 15.61
C GLN A 141 -5.57 17.87 17.03
N ASP A 142 -5.24 16.62 17.30
CA ASP A 142 -5.09 16.10 18.66
C ASP A 142 -3.70 15.50 18.91
N VAL A 143 -3.03 14.92 17.91
CA VAL A 143 -1.74 14.25 18.11
C VAL A 143 -0.64 15.26 18.47
N PRO A 144 -0.02 15.15 19.66
CA PRO A 144 0.97 16.11 20.13
C PRO A 144 2.28 16.02 19.32
N MET A 145 2.98 17.14 19.20
CA MET A 145 4.29 17.18 18.59
C MET A 145 5.33 16.42 19.44
N LEU A 146 5.94 15.38 18.88
CA LEU A 146 6.97 14.59 19.56
C LEU A 146 8.35 15.25 19.41
N ALA A 147 9.20 15.14 20.43
CA ALA A 147 10.53 15.76 20.44
C ALA A 147 11.40 15.34 19.23
N VAL A 148 11.28 14.09 18.77
CA VAL A 148 12.00 13.57 17.61
C VAL A 148 11.66 14.29 16.31
N PHE A 149 10.49 14.92 16.21
CA PHE A 149 10.04 15.62 15.00
C PHE A 149 10.34 17.13 15.03
N ARG A 150 10.88 17.68 16.13
CA ARG A 150 11.11 19.13 16.26
C ARG A 150 12.06 19.71 15.21
N PHE A 151 12.94 18.90 14.62
CA PHE A 151 13.78 19.35 13.51
C PHE A 151 12.98 19.87 12.30
N LEU A 152 11.70 19.51 12.19
CA LEU A 152 10.81 20.00 11.13
C LEU A 152 10.48 21.49 11.29
N GLU A 153 10.54 22.03 12.52
CA GLU A 153 10.29 23.45 12.80
C GLU A 153 11.28 24.33 12.03
N ASP A 154 12.57 23.99 12.12
CA ASP A 154 13.64 24.69 11.39
C ASP A 154 13.63 24.37 9.89
N LEU A 155 13.22 23.16 9.51
CA LEU A 155 13.34 22.69 8.13
C LEU A 155 12.27 23.27 7.20
N ILE A 156 11.02 23.30 7.65
CA ILE A 156 9.86 23.62 6.80
C ILE A 156 8.87 24.60 7.44
N ASN A 157 9.03 24.93 8.72
CA ASN A 157 8.14 25.88 9.42
C ASN A 157 8.82 27.22 9.71
N TYR A 158 9.89 27.54 9.01
CA TYR A 158 10.60 28.82 9.12
C TYR A 158 11.05 29.19 10.55
N GLY A 159 11.24 28.19 11.42
CA GLY A 159 11.63 28.38 12.83
C GLY A 159 10.45 28.57 13.79
N ASP A 160 9.20 28.53 13.33
CA ASP A 160 8.02 28.55 14.18
C ASP A 160 7.78 27.15 14.80
N SER A 161 7.42 27.13 16.08
CA SER A 161 7.16 25.88 16.81
C SER A 161 5.80 25.28 16.47
N TYR A 162 5.73 23.95 16.31
CA TYR A 162 4.46 23.25 16.16
C TYR A 162 3.85 22.88 17.51
N GLU A 163 2.54 23.07 17.69
CA GLU A 163 1.84 22.59 18.89
C GLU A 163 1.52 21.08 18.78
N LYS A 164 1.03 20.68 17.61
CA LYS A 164 0.63 19.31 17.23
C LYS A 164 1.52 18.80 16.11
N LEU A 165 1.41 17.50 15.84
CA LEU A 165 2.18 16.89 14.76
C LEU A 165 1.85 17.56 13.40
N PRO A 166 2.84 18.02 12.63
CA PRO A 166 2.57 18.65 11.33
C PRO A 166 2.01 17.63 10.33
N LYS A 167 1.02 18.04 9.51
CA LYS A 167 0.32 17.14 8.57
C LYS A 167 1.24 16.47 7.55
N VAL A 168 2.40 17.08 7.26
CA VAL A 168 3.42 16.51 6.37
C VAL A 168 3.84 15.10 6.79
N VAL A 169 3.88 14.82 8.10
CA VAL A 169 4.34 13.55 8.65
C VAL A 169 3.35 12.42 8.33
N PRO A 170 2.07 12.49 8.75
CA PRO A 170 1.13 11.43 8.43
C PRO A 170 0.79 11.35 6.95
N TYR A 171 0.93 12.43 6.17
CA TYR A 171 0.63 12.41 4.74
C TYR A 171 1.77 11.92 3.86
N LEU A 172 2.99 11.77 4.39
CA LEU A 172 4.14 11.21 3.66
C LEU A 172 3.87 9.81 3.10
N VAL A 173 2.98 9.06 3.75
CA VAL A 173 2.55 7.74 3.28
C VAL A 173 1.92 7.79 1.89
N LEU A 174 1.30 8.92 1.50
CA LEU A 174 0.59 9.04 0.22
C LEU A 174 1.54 8.86 -0.97
N PRO A 175 2.56 9.72 -1.17
CA PRO A 175 3.51 9.53 -2.28
C PRO A 175 4.33 8.24 -2.12
N LEU A 176 4.67 7.84 -0.89
CA LEU A 176 5.44 6.62 -0.63
C LEU A 176 4.69 5.37 -1.10
N SER A 177 3.45 5.20 -0.66
CA SER A 177 2.62 4.04 -1.01
C SER A 177 2.27 4.00 -2.50
N ALA A 178 1.96 5.15 -3.09
CA ALA A 178 1.71 5.27 -4.52
C ALA A 178 2.95 4.90 -5.36
N PHE A 179 4.14 5.28 -4.91
CA PHE A 179 5.39 4.91 -5.56
C PHE A 179 5.62 3.40 -5.50
N LEU A 180 5.42 2.77 -4.32
CA LEU A 180 5.49 1.32 -4.18
C LEU A 180 4.51 0.62 -5.12
N LEU A 181 3.28 1.14 -5.24
CA LEU A 181 2.26 0.60 -6.13
C LEU A 181 2.69 0.65 -7.61
N VAL A 182 3.25 1.78 -8.07
CA VAL A 182 3.81 1.91 -9.43
C VAL A 182 4.94 0.90 -9.64
N LEU A 183 5.83 0.73 -8.66
CA LEU A 183 6.90 -0.26 -8.73
C LEU A 183 6.35 -1.69 -8.87
N ARG A 184 5.29 -2.03 -8.13
CA ARG A 184 4.67 -3.37 -8.22
C ARG A 184 4.03 -3.61 -9.57
N PHE A 185 3.23 -2.66 -10.08
CA PHE A 185 2.66 -2.80 -11.43
C PHE A 185 3.73 -2.84 -12.52
N THR A 186 4.84 -2.12 -12.35
CA THR A 186 5.98 -2.20 -13.27
C THR A 186 6.62 -3.60 -13.23
N GLN A 187 6.80 -4.19 -12.05
CA GLN A 187 7.30 -5.57 -11.90
C GLN A 187 6.38 -6.58 -12.59
N VAL A 188 5.07 -6.45 -12.41
CA VAL A 188 4.07 -7.31 -13.08
C VAL A 188 4.10 -7.11 -14.60
N ALA A 189 4.20 -5.87 -15.09
CA ALA A 189 4.30 -5.55 -16.51
C ALA A 189 5.52 -6.19 -17.15
N ILE A 190 6.69 -6.08 -16.52
CA ILE A 190 7.94 -6.69 -17.00
C ILE A 190 7.83 -8.22 -17.01
N ALA A 191 7.27 -8.82 -15.96
CA ALA A 191 7.11 -10.27 -15.88
C ALA A 191 6.18 -10.82 -16.98
N LEU A 192 5.09 -10.10 -17.27
CA LEU A 192 4.15 -10.45 -18.34
C LEU A 192 4.75 -10.21 -19.73
N TRP A 193 5.49 -9.11 -19.92
CA TRP A 193 6.16 -8.79 -21.18
C TRP A 193 7.23 -9.83 -21.52
N THR A 194 8.02 -10.25 -20.52
CA THR A 194 9.10 -11.24 -20.69
C THR A 194 8.59 -12.68 -20.78
N GLY A 195 7.28 -12.92 -20.63
CA GLY A 195 6.68 -14.25 -20.68
C GLY A 195 7.07 -15.14 -19.50
N LYS A 196 7.58 -14.56 -18.40
CA LYS A 196 7.85 -15.30 -17.15
C LYS A 196 6.55 -15.70 -16.46
N ILE A 197 5.48 -14.98 -16.74
CA ILE A 197 4.15 -15.17 -16.17
C ILE A 197 3.15 -15.10 -17.33
N ASP A 198 2.45 -16.21 -17.60
CA ASP A 198 1.39 -16.27 -18.63
C ASP A 198 -0.01 -15.96 -18.05
N ARG A 199 -0.12 -15.90 -16.73
CA ARG A 199 -1.38 -15.74 -15.97
C ARG A 199 -1.10 -14.90 -14.73
N LEU A 200 -1.94 -13.92 -14.43
CA LEU A 200 -1.62 -12.96 -13.37
C LEU A 200 -1.56 -13.59 -11.96
N ILE A 201 -1.96 -14.86 -11.77
CA ILE A 201 -1.94 -15.59 -10.50
C ILE A 201 -1.87 -17.11 -10.80
N ALA A 202 -0.97 -17.83 -10.12
CA ALA A 202 -1.20 -19.24 -9.79
C ALA A 202 -1.63 -19.23 -8.33
N SER A 203 -2.93 -19.41 -8.04
CA SER A 203 -3.36 -19.42 -6.65
C SER A 203 -2.74 -20.66 -6.01
N HIS A 204 -2.05 -20.44 -4.90
CA HIS A 204 -1.55 -21.53 -4.05
C HIS A 204 -2.68 -22.50 -3.69
N GLU A 205 -3.93 -22.03 -3.62
CA GLU A 205 -5.13 -22.85 -3.46
C GLU A 205 -5.35 -23.84 -4.60
N VAL A 206 -5.14 -23.46 -5.87
CA VAL A 206 -5.33 -24.39 -7.00
C VAL A 206 -4.20 -25.41 -7.07
N GLU A 207 -2.98 -25.04 -6.69
CA GLU A 207 -1.85 -25.98 -6.60
C GLU A 207 -2.10 -26.99 -5.45
N ASP A 208 -2.55 -26.51 -4.28
CA ASP A 208 -2.91 -27.34 -3.12
C ASP A 208 -4.11 -28.26 -3.43
N GLU A 209 -5.14 -27.75 -4.12
CA GLU A 209 -6.30 -28.53 -4.55
C GLU A 209 -5.89 -29.62 -5.56
N ILE A 210 -5.02 -29.30 -6.53
CA ILE A 210 -4.51 -30.29 -7.49
C ILE A 210 -3.65 -31.34 -6.78
N GLU A 211 -2.85 -30.95 -5.79
CA GLU A 211 -2.02 -31.88 -5.03
C GLU A 211 -2.87 -32.78 -4.12
N GLN A 212 -3.93 -32.24 -3.50
CA GLN A 212 -4.93 -33.01 -2.76
C GLN A 212 -5.72 -33.97 -3.66
N LEU A 213 -6.11 -33.54 -4.86
CA LEU A 213 -6.79 -34.37 -5.84
C LEU A 213 -5.89 -35.52 -6.32
N ARG A 214 -4.62 -35.25 -6.66
CA ARG A 214 -3.65 -36.30 -7.01
C ARG A 214 -3.42 -37.28 -5.85
N ALA A 215 -3.35 -36.78 -4.62
CA ALA A 215 -3.21 -37.62 -3.42
C ALA A 215 -4.46 -38.48 -3.16
N ALA A 216 -5.66 -37.99 -3.50
CA ALA A 216 -6.90 -38.75 -3.40
C ALA A 216 -7.01 -39.83 -4.51
N GLU A 217 -6.64 -39.49 -5.74
CA GLU A 217 -6.60 -40.45 -6.87
C GLU A 217 -5.59 -41.58 -6.63
N ALA A 218 -4.40 -41.26 -6.10
CA ALA A 218 -3.39 -42.25 -5.73
C ALA A 218 -3.89 -43.23 -4.65
N ARG A 219 -4.67 -42.77 -3.67
CA ARG A 219 -5.31 -43.63 -2.66
C ARG A 219 -6.37 -44.55 -3.26
N ASN A 220 -7.21 -44.02 -4.16
CA ASN A 220 -8.25 -44.80 -4.82
C ASN A 220 -7.66 -45.88 -5.75
N ALA A 221 -6.54 -45.58 -6.43
CA ALA A 221 -5.84 -46.56 -7.27
C ALA A 221 -5.22 -47.72 -6.46
N GLN A 222 -4.83 -47.48 -5.20
CA GLN A 222 -4.28 -48.51 -4.31
C GLN A 222 -5.37 -49.33 -3.59
N GLY A 223 -6.56 -48.76 -3.36
CA GLY A 223 -7.67 -49.45 -2.71
C GLY A 223 -8.48 -50.39 -3.61
N GLY A 224 -8.35 -50.28 -4.93
CA GLY A 224 -9.07 -51.11 -5.91
C GLY A 224 -8.42 -52.45 -6.28
N GLN A 225 -7.34 -52.86 -5.58
CA GLN A 225 -6.61 -54.12 -5.85
C GLN A 225 -6.89 -55.25 -4.85
N ASN A 226 -7.91 -55.12 -4.00
CA ASN A 226 -8.32 -56.17 -3.05
C ASN A 226 -9.63 -56.84 -3.45
#